data_AF-A0A7W9BVL7-F1
#
_entry.id   AF-A0A7W9BVL7-F1
#
_cell.length_a   1.000
_cell.length_b   1.000
_cell.length_c   1.000
_cell.angle_alpha   90.00
_cell.angle_beta   90.00
_cell.angle_gamma   90.00
#
_symmetry.space_group_name_H-M   'P 1'
#
loop_
_entity.id
_entity.type
_entity.pdbx_description
1 polymer ?
#
loop_
_entity_poly.entity_id
_entity_poly.type
_entity_poly.pdbx_seq_one_letter_code
_entity_poly.pdbx_strand_id
1 'polypeptide(L)' 'MAAALGGGVGSDNRRPDGYLTFVRPVRLSCEAVGNSWNRTVAWCRLADGRDASCVAIGAGVAVRWARFDPGARLARCAR' A
#
# COMPACT_ATOMS: atom_id res chain seq x y z
N MET A 1 5.23 -8.75 0.63
CA MET A 1 4.25 -7.67 0.89
C MET A 1 3.26 -7.99 2.02
N ALA A 2 2.73 -9.22 2.11
CA ALA A 2 1.62 -9.52 3.04
C ALA A 2 2.02 -9.44 4.51
N ALA A 3 3.17 -10.02 4.88
CA ALA A 3 3.67 -9.97 6.25
C ALA A 3 3.84 -8.53 6.77
N ALA A 4 4.26 -7.60 5.90
CA ALA A 4 4.40 -6.20 6.26
C ALA A 4 3.04 -5.60 6.63
N LEU A 5 2.01 -5.88 5.83
CA LEU A 5 0.63 -5.41 6.00
C LEU A 5 -0.15 -6.15 7.11
N GLY A 6 0.52 -6.92 7.95
CA GLY A 6 -0.06 -7.54 9.15
C GLY A 6 -0.94 -8.76 8.90
N GLY A 7 -1.11 -9.19 7.65
CA GLY A 7 -1.68 -10.49 7.34
C GLY A 7 -0.58 -11.50 7.06
N GLY A 8 -0.70 -12.73 7.55
CA GLY A 8 0.24 -13.77 7.14
C GLY A 8 0.23 -13.94 5.61
N VAL A 9 1.39 -14.22 5.02
CA VAL A 9 1.54 -14.41 3.57
C VAL A 9 0.97 -15.78 3.20
N GLY A 10 -0.11 -15.81 2.41
CA GLY A 10 -0.63 -17.05 1.82
C GLY A 10 0.10 -17.41 0.53
N SER A 11 0.31 -16.43 -0.35
CA SER A 11 1.13 -16.53 -1.56
C SER A 11 1.67 -15.15 -1.94
N ASP A 12 2.88 -15.09 -2.51
CA ASP A 12 3.55 -13.86 -2.95
C ASP A 12 4.17 -14.07 -4.34
N ASN A 13 3.42 -13.72 -5.40
CA ASN A 13 3.94 -13.70 -6.76
C ASN A 13 4.58 -12.34 -7.04
N ARG A 14 5.91 -12.31 -7.24
CA ARG A 14 6.70 -11.07 -7.41
C ARG A 14 6.96 -10.67 -8.85
N ARG A 15 6.26 -11.29 -9.82
CA ARG A 15 6.32 -10.87 -11.22
C ARG A 15 5.68 -9.47 -11.38
N PRO A 16 5.94 -8.76 -12.49
CA PRO A 16 5.36 -7.44 -12.74
C PRO A 16 3.82 -7.40 -12.68
N ASP A 17 3.17 -8.53 -12.98
CA ASP A 17 1.73 -8.78 -12.92
C ASP A 17 1.30 -9.60 -11.69
N GLY A 18 2.22 -9.79 -10.76
CA GLY A 18 2.05 -10.66 -9.61
C GLY A 18 1.01 -10.15 -8.61
N TYR A 19 0.42 -11.10 -7.88
CA TYR A 19 -0.56 -10.86 -6.85
C TYR A 19 -0.07 -11.41 -5.51
N LEU A 20 -0.57 -10.79 -4.46
CA LEU A 20 -0.32 -11.14 -3.08
C LEU A 20 -1.61 -11.66 -2.44
N THR A 21 -1.54 -12.84 -1.84
CA THR A 21 -2.66 -13.44 -1.12
C THR A 21 -2.34 -13.48 0.37
N PHE A 22 -3.30 -13.12 1.20
CA PHE A 22 -3.17 -13.17 2.65
C PHE A 22 -3.81 -14.45 3.20
N VAL A 23 -3.21 -15.06 4.23
CA VAL A 23 -3.77 -16.26 4.90
C VAL A 23 -5.08 -15.96 5.63
N ARG A 24 -5.33 -14.69 5.95
CA ARG A 24 -6.60 -14.19 6.54
C ARG A 24 -6.90 -12.82 5.95
N PRO A 25 -8.17 -12.39 5.91
CA PRO A 25 -8.51 -11.04 5.49
C PRO A 25 -7.77 -10.00 6.34
N VAL A 26 -7.17 -9.01 5.68
CA VAL A 26 -6.62 -7.83 6.36
C VAL A 26 -7.67 -6.74 6.32
N ARG A 27 -8.10 -6.27 7.50
CA ARG A 27 -9.00 -5.13 7.59
C ARG A 27 -8.19 -3.85 7.44
N LEU A 28 -8.61 -3.02 6.49
CA LEU A 28 -8.05 -1.69 6.26
C LEU A 28 -9.15 -0.65 6.46
N SER A 29 -8.77 0.50 7.02
CA SER A 29 -9.62 1.70 7.04
C SER A 29 -9.06 2.67 6.01
N CYS A 30 -9.85 2.97 4.97
CA CYS A 30 -9.38 3.77 3.83
C CYS A 30 -10.13 5.09 3.71
N GLU A 31 -9.38 6.14 3.39
CA GLU A 31 -9.84 7.50 3.10
C GLU A 31 -9.56 7.78 1.62
N ALA A 32 -10.62 8.00 0.83
CA ALA A 32 -10.48 8.35 -0.57
C ALA A 32 -9.86 9.74 -0.73
N VAL A 33 -8.89 9.88 -1.64
CA VAL A 33 -8.19 11.15 -1.91
C VAL A 33 -8.30 11.63 -3.34
N GLY A 34 -8.93 10.84 -4.21
CA GLY A 34 -9.21 11.24 -5.58
C GLY A 34 -9.45 10.04 -6.50
N ASN A 35 -9.43 10.31 -7.79
CA ASN A 35 -9.52 9.30 -8.84
C ASN A 35 -8.33 9.40 -9.81
N SER A 36 -7.90 8.25 -10.34
CA SER A 36 -6.86 8.17 -11.37
C SER A 36 -7.15 6.99 -12.28
N TRP A 37 -7.19 7.20 -13.60
CA TRP A 37 -7.44 6.14 -14.59
C TRP A 37 -8.63 5.22 -14.25
N ASN A 38 -9.77 5.82 -13.89
CA ASN A 38 -10.99 5.12 -13.46
C ASN A 38 -10.81 4.23 -12.19
N ARG A 39 -9.87 4.58 -11.32
CA ARG A 39 -9.62 3.93 -10.03
C ARG A 39 -9.69 4.96 -8.90
N THR A 40 -10.27 4.57 -7.77
CA THR A 40 -10.22 5.36 -6.55
C THR A 40 -8.81 5.27 -5.95
N VAL A 41 -8.20 6.43 -5.71
CA VAL A 41 -6.94 6.54 -4.98
C VAL A 41 -7.29 6.82 -3.52
N ALA A 42 -6.65 6.11 -2.59
CA ALA A 42 -6.96 6.19 -1.17
C ALA A 42 -5.71 6.06 -0.29
N TRP A 43 -5.77 6.67 0.90
CA TRP A 43 -4.91 6.31 2.02
C TRP A 43 -5.55 5.21 2.82
N CYS A 44 -4.82 4.16 3.15
CA CYS A 44 -5.34 3.06 3.95
C CYS A 44 -4.50 2.87 5.20
N ARG A 45 -5.16 2.65 6.33
CA ARG A 45 -4.53 2.27 7.60
C ARG A 45 -4.85 0.82 7.93
N LEU A 46 -3.86 0.12 8.48
CA LEU A 46 -4.05 -1.20 9.09
C LEU A 46 -4.91 -1.07 10.36
N ALA A 47 -5.39 -2.21 10.86
CA ALA A 47 -6.14 -2.28 12.12
C ALA A 47 -5.35 -1.74 13.33
N ASP A 48 -4.02 -1.79 13.29
CA ASP A 48 -3.12 -1.24 14.32
C ASP A 48 -2.82 0.25 14.14
N GLY A 49 -3.46 0.91 13.16
CA GLY A 49 -3.33 2.34 12.89
C GLY A 49 -2.16 2.72 11.98
N ARG A 50 -1.24 1.79 11.65
CA ARG A 50 -0.13 2.08 10.73
C ARG A 50 -0.62 2.35 9.32
N ASP A 51 0.01 3.30 8.62
CA ASP A 51 -0.29 3.58 7.22
C ASP A 51 0.25 2.46 6.31
N ALA A 52 -0.61 1.91 5.45
CA ALA A 52 -0.28 0.78 4.59
C ALA A 52 0.81 1.12 3.56
N SER A 53 0.80 2.34 3.03
CA SER A 53 1.83 2.81 2.10
C SER A 53 3.17 2.95 2.80
N CYS A 54 3.19 3.48 4.03
CA CYS A 54 4.40 3.53 4.86
C CYS A 54 4.99 2.17 5.13
N VAL A 55 4.16 1.23 5.53
CA VAL A 55 4.56 -0.14 5.81
C VAL A 55 5.16 -0.81 4.56
N ALA A 56 4.54 -0.61 3.40
CA ALA A 56 5.02 -1.16 2.13
C ALA A 56 6.35 -0.52 1.67
N ILE A 57 6.50 0.80 1.82
CA ILE A 57 7.74 1.51 1.49
C ILE A 57 8.87 1.12 2.46
N GLY A 58 8.60 1.11 3.77
CA GLY A 58 9.58 0.72 4.80
C GLY A 58 10.05 -0.72 4.66
N ALA A 59 9.18 -1.62 4.21
CA ALA A 59 9.53 -3.01 3.90
C ALA A 59 10.22 -3.19 2.52
N GLY A 60 10.44 -2.12 1.75
CA GLY A 60 11.12 -2.17 0.45
C GLY A 60 10.33 -2.84 -0.67
N VAL A 61 9.01 -3.02 -0.49
CA VAL A 61 8.14 -3.70 -1.48
C VAL A 61 7.35 -2.71 -2.34
N ALA A 62 7.36 -1.43 -1.98
CA ALA A 62 6.81 -0.35 -2.78
C ALA A 62 7.80 0.82 -2.83
N VAL A 63 7.74 1.61 -3.89
CA VAL A 63 8.55 2.82 -4.05
C VAL A 63 7.66 4.00 -4.39
N ARG A 64 8.03 5.20 -3.92
CA ARG A 64 7.34 6.42 -4.33
C ARG A 64 7.75 6.79 -5.75
N TRP A 65 6.78 7.03 -6.61
CA TRP A 65 7.04 7.51 -7.96
C TRP A 65 7.06 9.04 -7.99
N ALA A 66 8.21 9.63 -7.64
CA ALA A 66 8.37 11.08 -7.54
C ALA A 66 7.94 11.83 -8.82
N ARG A 67 8.20 11.26 -10.01
CA ARG A 67 7.81 11.85 -11.30
C ARG A 67 6.30 12.05 -11.48
N PHE A 68 5.47 11.25 -10.80
CA PHE A 68 4.01 11.30 -10.89
C PHE A 68 3.36 11.95 -9.67
N ASP A 69 4.16 12.39 -8.70
CA ASP A 69 3.72 13.20 -7.57
C ASP A 69 4.70 14.37 -7.32
N PRO A 70 4.87 15.27 -8.30
CA PRO A 70 5.82 16.38 -8.19
C PRO A 70 5.49 17.33 -7.05
N GLY A 71 4.22 17.40 -6.64
CA GLY A 71 3.75 18.25 -5.54
C GLY A 71 3.79 17.58 -4.16
N ALA A 72 4.33 16.36 -4.05
CA ALA A 72 4.37 15.60 -2.79
C ALA A 72 2.99 15.43 -2.12
N ARG A 73 1.91 15.41 -2.91
CA ARG A 73 0.53 15.24 -2.43
C ARG A 73 0.30 13.84 -1.88
N LEU A 74 1.14 12.89 -2.29
CA LEU A 74 1.16 11.50 -1.85
C LEU A 74 2.29 11.20 -0.86
N ALA A 75 2.81 12.21 -0.15
CA ALA A 75 3.97 12.07 0.74
C ALA A 75 3.63 11.73 2.20
N ARG A 76 2.45 11.15 2.49
CA ARG A 76 2.03 10.81 3.87
C ARG A 76 3.04 9.89 4.59
N CYS A 77 3.85 9.15 3.83
CA CYS A 77 5.09 8.57 4.30
C CYS A 77 6.32 9.31 3.78
N ALA A 78 6.92 10.15 4.62
CA ALA A 78 8.30 10.57 4.47
C ALA A 78 9.19 9.59 5.26
N ARG A 79 10.31 9.22 4.67
CA ARG A 79 11.29 8.29 5.23
C ARG A 79 11.91 8.85 6.50
#